data_AF-A0A3D1H970-F1
#
_entry.id   AF-A0A3D1H970-F1
#
_cell.length_a   1.000
_cell.length_b   1.000
_cell.length_c   1.000
_cell.angle_alpha   90.00
_cell.angle_beta   90.00
_cell.angle_gamma   90.00
#
_symmetry.space_group_name_H-M   'P 1'
#
loop_
_entity.id
_entity.type
_entity.pdbx_description
1 polymer ?
#
loop_
_entity_poly.entity_id
_entity_poly.type
_entity_poly.pdbx_seq_one_letter_code
_entity_poly.pdbx_strand_id
1 'polypeptide(L)'
;MRKLKIFTIIFTLFLQISLLSTSLTAFAAFSPSFVIHSEGVYMVNLDTGIEIVSKNADKRLVPASTAKIMTALVTLERVKNLEDKVQCPYECFNEFWEGNPNFYGASDAAIEPRQDNLTYKDCLYALMLASACEGANVLAYNVGQGSIPNFVAMMNQTAEKIGCKNTHFTNPHGLYEEEQYTTAYDLYLITKYALDNYPMFGKICSTYEYEMPANEYNPDGYTKVSTNQLLSTSSEYYCEGVKGVKTGSIDYYYHKKNGEWDTENGEKGSRALVSIAERGGYSYIIVTLGAPFYDENGETTSWNFADHYNLYEWAFSEFEYSQVIGKNEQIMQVEVLKGQDADSVGVVTTKDYFTLMPKSLDKSSIQRVKPTLEAMTAPISAGTVVGELELRLNGETLTKIPLAVETDINLDFGAELQEKLMTIVTSPWFIAGVSVFFALLIALIVMINIEKKKRKRARERRNIHMAPRYNDKNNRKR
;
A
#
# COMPACT_ATOMS: atom_id res chain seq x y z
N MET A 1 25.31 -43.94 -21.55
CA MET A 1 25.64 -42.49 -21.40
C MET A 1 24.44 -41.56 -21.58
N ARG A 2 23.52 -41.79 -22.54
CA ARG A 2 22.38 -40.88 -22.81
C ARG A 2 21.31 -40.84 -21.69
N LYS A 3 21.05 -41.97 -21.02
CA LYS A 3 20.12 -42.07 -19.87
C LYS A 3 20.65 -41.38 -18.59
N LEU A 4 21.98 -41.35 -18.41
CA LEU A 4 22.60 -40.70 -17.25
C LEU A 4 22.49 -39.17 -17.33
N LYS A 5 22.62 -38.60 -18.55
CA LYS A 5 22.49 -37.15 -18.78
C LYS A 5 21.06 -36.62 -18.57
N ILE A 6 20.03 -37.41 -18.91
CA ILE A 6 18.63 -37.03 -18.69
C ILE A 6 18.29 -37.01 -17.20
N PHE A 7 18.82 -37.97 -16.43
CA PHE A 7 18.64 -38.00 -14.98
C PHE A 7 19.32 -36.81 -14.29
N THR A 8 20.52 -36.42 -14.72
CA THR A 8 21.22 -35.25 -14.17
C THR A 8 20.50 -33.93 -14.47
N ILE A 9 19.87 -33.80 -15.65
CA ILE A 9 19.11 -32.60 -16.04
C ILE A 9 17.80 -32.50 -15.25
N ILE A 10 17.07 -33.61 -15.08
CA ILE A 10 15.82 -33.60 -14.28
C ILE A 10 16.13 -33.34 -12.81
N PHE A 11 17.23 -33.88 -12.28
CA PHE A 11 17.66 -33.65 -10.90
C PHE A 11 18.12 -32.21 -10.66
N THR A 12 18.80 -31.58 -11.62
CA THR A 12 19.16 -30.15 -11.52
C THR A 12 17.96 -29.22 -11.69
N LEU A 13 16.97 -29.58 -12.52
CA LEU A 13 15.71 -28.83 -12.64
C LEU A 13 14.88 -28.91 -11.36
N PHE A 14 14.83 -30.08 -10.70
CA PHE A 14 14.17 -30.25 -9.39
C PHE A 14 14.90 -29.49 -8.28
N LEU A 15 16.23 -29.44 -8.30
CA LEU A 15 17.02 -28.66 -7.33
C LEU A 15 16.83 -27.14 -7.51
N GLN A 16 16.63 -26.67 -8.75
CA GLN A 16 16.37 -25.26 -9.05
C GLN A 16 14.92 -24.84 -8.75
N ILE A 17 13.94 -25.73 -8.90
CA ILE A 17 12.55 -25.46 -8.50
C ILE A 17 12.41 -25.43 -6.97
N SER A 18 13.21 -26.22 -6.25
CA SER A 18 13.25 -26.19 -4.77
C SER A 18 13.91 -24.94 -4.18
N LEU A 19 14.57 -24.12 -5.00
CA LEU A 19 15.15 -22.81 -4.61
C LEU A 19 14.22 -21.63 -4.92
N LEU A 20 13.04 -21.88 -5.49
CA LEU A 20 12.02 -20.87 -5.82
C LEU A 20 10.82 -20.89 -4.87
N SER A 21 10.91 -21.60 -3.75
CA SER A 21 9.81 -21.75 -2.79
C SER A 21 10.25 -21.30 -1.40
N THR A 22 9.50 -20.32 -0.87
CA THR A 22 9.55 -19.73 0.47
C THR A 22 10.77 -18.85 0.78
N SER A 23 10.66 -17.56 0.44
CA SER A 23 11.01 -16.51 1.42
C SER A 23 10.12 -16.77 2.64
N LEU A 24 10.65 -17.54 3.58
CA LEU A 24 10.03 -17.72 4.88
C LEU A 24 10.16 -16.38 5.56
N THR A 25 9.06 -15.61 5.59
CA THR A 25 9.06 -14.29 6.21
C THR A 25 9.58 -14.42 7.62
N ALA A 26 10.81 -13.96 7.85
CA ALA A 26 11.53 -14.09 9.10
C ALA A 26 11.10 -12.95 10.05
N PHE A 27 9.79 -12.73 10.15
CA PHE A 27 9.20 -12.27 11.39
C PHE A 27 9.13 -13.50 12.29
N ALA A 28 10.12 -13.61 13.18
CA ALA A 28 10.06 -14.53 14.30
C ALA A 28 8.65 -14.44 14.92
N ALA A 29 7.98 -15.58 15.01
CA ALA A 29 6.56 -15.66 15.31
C ALA A 29 6.24 -15.06 16.68
N PHE A 30 5.86 -13.78 16.70
CA PHE A 30 5.09 -13.19 17.79
C PHE A 30 3.74 -13.90 17.80
N SER A 31 3.69 -15.03 18.50
CA SER A 31 2.44 -15.74 18.73
C SER A 31 1.87 -15.25 20.05
N PRO A 32 0.57 -14.90 20.11
CA PRO A 32 -0.06 -14.58 21.38
C PRO A 32 0.08 -15.76 22.35
N SER A 33 0.32 -15.46 23.63
CA SER A 33 0.49 -16.47 24.68
C SER A 33 -0.84 -17.00 25.23
N PHE A 34 -1.96 -16.39 24.84
CA PHE A 34 -3.31 -16.78 25.23
C PHE A 34 -3.95 -17.71 24.19
N VAL A 35 -4.98 -18.43 24.62
CA VAL A 35 -5.74 -19.33 23.75
C VAL A 35 -6.68 -18.50 22.86
N ILE A 36 -6.66 -18.81 21.56
CA ILE A 36 -7.62 -18.29 20.58
C ILE A 36 -8.67 -19.38 20.33
N HIS A 37 -9.90 -19.11 20.74
CA HIS A 37 -11.01 -20.05 20.71
C HIS A 37 -11.64 -20.20 19.33
N SER A 38 -11.61 -19.14 18.51
CA SER A 38 -12.13 -19.13 17.15
C SER A 38 -11.34 -20.07 16.23
N GLU A 39 -12.05 -20.77 15.35
CA GLU A 39 -11.43 -21.73 14.43
C GLU A 39 -10.68 -21.05 13.28
N GLY A 40 -11.32 -20.07 12.64
CA GLY A 40 -10.73 -19.25 11.59
C GLY A 40 -10.45 -17.84 12.10
N VAL A 41 -9.21 -17.39 12.02
CA VAL A 41 -8.77 -16.06 12.49
C VAL A 41 -7.85 -15.41 11.47
N TYR A 42 -8.11 -14.14 11.20
CA TYR A 42 -7.25 -13.30 10.38
C TYR A 42 -7.14 -11.90 11.01
N MET A 43 -5.92 -11.46 11.31
CA MET A 43 -5.62 -10.13 11.83
C MET A 43 -4.55 -9.46 10.97
N VAL A 44 -4.83 -8.24 10.53
CA VAL A 44 -3.94 -7.44 9.67
C VAL A 44 -3.86 -6.01 10.18
N ASN A 45 -2.67 -5.41 10.12
CA ASN A 45 -2.54 -3.96 10.21
C ASN A 45 -2.97 -3.31 8.90
N LEU A 46 -3.99 -2.45 8.96
CA LEU A 46 -4.59 -1.85 7.76
C LEU A 46 -3.68 -0.82 7.07
N ASP A 47 -2.74 -0.23 7.82
CA ASP A 47 -1.85 0.84 7.31
C ASP A 47 -0.70 0.28 6.46
N THR A 48 -0.19 -0.89 6.83
CA THR A 48 0.95 -1.54 6.17
C THR A 48 0.58 -2.78 5.36
N GLY A 49 -0.59 -3.37 5.64
CA GLY A 49 -0.99 -4.66 5.09
C GLY A 49 -0.26 -5.86 5.70
N ILE A 50 0.51 -5.66 6.78
CA ILE A 50 1.22 -6.73 7.47
C ILE A 50 0.21 -7.62 8.20
N GLU A 51 0.27 -8.92 7.89
CA GLU A 51 -0.44 -9.96 8.62
C GLU A 51 0.18 -10.17 10.00
N ILE A 52 -0.66 -10.13 11.03
CA ILE A 52 -0.26 -10.29 12.43
C ILE A 52 -0.60 -11.70 12.93
N VAL A 53 -1.80 -12.18 12.61
CA VAL A 53 -2.26 -13.52 12.99
C VAL A 53 -3.04 -14.13 11.84
N SER A 54 -2.71 -15.38 11.51
CA SER A 54 -3.45 -16.18 10.53
C SER A 54 -3.57 -17.62 11.05
N LYS A 55 -4.81 -18.00 11.42
CA LYS A 55 -5.17 -19.35 11.87
C LYS A 55 -6.30 -19.83 11.00
N ASN A 56 -6.07 -20.86 10.18
CA ASN A 56 -7.09 -21.39 9.26
C ASN A 56 -7.79 -20.29 8.43
N ALA A 57 -7.06 -19.26 8.00
CA ALA A 57 -7.67 -18.06 7.42
C ALA A 57 -8.47 -18.35 6.13
N ASP A 58 -8.10 -19.38 5.38
CA ASP A 58 -8.77 -19.86 4.16
C ASP A 58 -9.76 -21.03 4.40
N LYS A 59 -9.99 -21.44 5.65
CA LYS A 59 -10.94 -22.52 5.95
C LYS A 59 -12.37 -22.02 5.76
N ARG A 60 -13.16 -22.79 5.00
CA ARG A 60 -14.60 -22.56 4.82
C ARG A 60 -15.32 -22.78 6.14
N LEU A 61 -16.01 -21.75 6.61
CA LEU A 61 -16.77 -21.72 7.85
C LEU A 61 -18.10 -20.98 7.60
N VAL A 62 -19.06 -21.21 8.49
CA VAL A 62 -20.37 -20.54 8.43
C VAL A 62 -20.17 -19.06 8.80
N PRO A 63 -20.57 -18.09 7.94
CA PRO A 63 -20.40 -16.67 8.22
C PRO A 63 -21.29 -16.18 9.37
N ALA A 64 -22.42 -16.84 9.61
CA ALA A 64 -23.52 -16.29 10.39
C ALA A 64 -23.87 -14.86 9.92
N SER A 65 -24.35 -13.99 10.82
CA SER A 65 -24.71 -12.60 10.47
C SER A 65 -23.55 -11.73 9.97
N THR A 66 -22.29 -12.19 9.93
CA THR A 66 -21.23 -11.43 9.24
C THR A 66 -21.42 -11.38 7.72
N ALA A 67 -22.24 -12.26 7.14
CA ALA A 67 -22.68 -12.16 5.74
C ALA A 67 -23.37 -10.82 5.43
N LYS A 68 -23.97 -10.18 6.43
CA LYS A 68 -24.61 -8.86 6.30
C LYS A 68 -23.63 -7.75 5.92
N ILE A 69 -22.33 -7.94 6.10
CA ILE A 69 -21.30 -7.05 5.57
C ILE A 69 -21.39 -6.99 4.03
N MET A 70 -21.55 -8.13 3.36
CA MET A 70 -21.73 -8.18 1.90
C MET A 70 -23.08 -7.54 1.50
N THR A 71 -24.15 -7.78 2.25
CA THR A 71 -25.46 -7.15 2.01
C THR A 71 -25.39 -5.64 2.10
N ALA A 72 -24.72 -5.10 3.12
CA ALA A 72 -24.49 -3.66 3.26
C ALA A 72 -23.66 -3.12 2.09
N LEU A 73 -22.57 -3.82 1.73
CA LEU A 73 -21.71 -3.44 0.62
C LEU A 73 -22.45 -3.37 -0.72
N VAL A 74 -23.17 -4.43 -1.09
CA VAL A 74 -23.93 -4.46 -2.35
C VAL A 74 -25.00 -3.38 -2.37
N THR A 75 -25.67 -3.13 -1.24
CA THR A 75 -26.63 -2.04 -1.12
C THR A 75 -25.97 -0.69 -1.39
N LEU A 76 -24.84 -0.40 -0.73
CA LEU A 76 -24.10 0.86 -0.89
C LEU A 76 -23.53 1.04 -2.30
N GLU A 77 -23.17 -0.05 -2.99
CA GLU A 77 -22.70 -0.01 -4.39
C GLU A 77 -23.82 0.35 -5.37
N ARG A 78 -25.08 -0.01 -5.06
CA ARG A 78 -26.21 0.08 -6.00
C ARG A 78 -27.15 1.24 -5.74
N VAL A 79 -27.25 1.70 -4.49
CA VAL A 79 -28.18 2.76 -4.09
C VAL A 79 -27.50 4.13 -4.14
N LYS A 80 -28.06 5.05 -4.93
CA LYS A 80 -27.51 6.41 -5.09
C LYS A 80 -27.91 7.36 -3.96
N ASN A 81 -29.13 7.23 -3.46
CA ASN A 81 -29.66 8.06 -2.38
C ASN A 81 -30.22 7.17 -1.27
N LEU A 82 -29.55 7.16 -0.11
CA LEU A 82 -29.93 6.31 1.01
C LEU A 82 -31.19 6.81 1.74
N GLU A 83 -31.64 8.03 1.47
CA GLU A 83 -32.90 8.58 1.99
C GLU A 83 -34.12 8.15 1.17
N ASP A 84 -33.92 7.44 0.05
CA ASP A 84 -35.03 6.89 -0.72
C ASP A 84 -35.76 5.83 0.11
N LYS A 85 -37.10 5.82 0.00
CA LYS A 85 -37.96 4.87 0.70
C LYS A 85 -37.80 3.44 0.15
N VAL A 86 -37.88 2.46 1.04
CA VAL A 86 -37.91 1.04 0.69
C VAL A 86 -39.33 0.49 0.71
N GLN A 87 -39.54 -0.61 -0.01
CA GLN A 87 -40.75 -1.43 0.07
C GLN A 87 -40.53 -2.59 1.05
N CYS A 88 -41.50 -2.83 1.93
CA CYS A 88 -41.47 -3.92 2.92
C CYS A 88 -42.62 -4.91 2.69
N PRO A 89 -42.68 -5.64 1.56
CA PRO A 89 -43.76 -6.60 1.33
C PRO A 89 -43.64 -7.81 2.26
N TYR A 90 -44.74 -8.56 2.45
CA TYR A 90 -44.77 -9.75 3.31
C TYR A 90 -43.71 -10.80 2.93
N GLU A 91 -43.33 -10.90 1.64
CA GLU A 91 -42.34 -11.88 1.19
C GLU A 91 -40.97 -11.70 1.89
N CYS A 92 -40.63 -10.51 2.38
CA CYS A 92 -39.39 -10.26 3.11
C CYS A 92 -39.36 -10.90 4.51
N PHE A 93 -40.51 -11.39 5.00
CA PHE A 93 -40.69 -11.83 6.40
C PHE A 93 -41.09 -13.30 6.52
N ASN A 94 -41.78 -13.85 5.53
CA ASN A 94 -42.42 -15.17 5.62
C ASN A 94 -41.43 -16.31 5.98
N GLU A 95 -40.21 -16.25 5.46
CA GLU A 95 -39.22 -17.33 5.64
C GLU A 95 -38.71 -17.49 7.08
N PHE A 96 -38.95 -16.51 7.95
CA PHE A 96 -38.54 -16.56 9.36
C PHE A 96 -39.57 -17.25 10.27
N TRP A 97 -40.73 -17.63 9.73
CA TRP A 97 -41.83 -18.24 10.49
C TRP A 97 -42.20 -19.64 10.01
N GLU A 98 -41.94 -19.97 8.75
CA GLU A 98 -42.23 -21.28 8.18
C GLU A 98 -41.11 -21.79 7.24
N GLY A 99 -41.00 -23.12 7.13
CA GLY A 99 -40.12 -23.78 6.17
C GLY A 99 -38.78 -24.23 6.77
N ASN A 100 -37.74 -23.40 6.66
CA ASN A 100 -36.39 -23.76 7.11
C ASN A 100 -36.26 -23.55 8.63
N PRO A 101 -36.08 -24.61 9.44
CA PRO A 101 -35.96 -24.46 10.89
C PRO A 101 -34.74 -23.64 11.30
N ASN A 102 -33.72 -23.54 10.46
CA ASN A 102 -32.54 -22.70 10.68
C ASN A 102 -32.85 -21.20 10.63
N PHE A 103 -34.04 -20.82 10.15
CA PHE A 103 -34.45 -19.42 10.00
C PHE A 103 -35.37 -18.94 11.12
N TYR A 104 -35.79 -19.82 12.02
CA TYR A 104 -36.64 -19.49 13.15
C TYR A 104 -35.86 -18.75 14.24
N GLY A 105 -36.52 -17.79 14.91
CA GLY A 105 -35.88 -16.98 15.94
C GLY A 105 -34.81 -16.03 15.39
N ALA A 106 -34.90 -15.68 14.11
CA ALA A 106 -33.99 -14.74 13.47
C ALA A 106 -33.99 -13.38 14.20
N SER A 107 -32.79 -12.80 14.33
CA SER A 107 -32.63 -11.47 14.92
C SER A 107 -33.38 -10.42 14.10
N ASP A 108 -34.08 -9.51 14.78
CA ASP A 108 -34.92 -8.48 14.17
C ASP A 108 -34.63 -7.06 14.67
N ALA A 109 -35.10 -6.09 13.89
CA ALA A 109 -35.18 -4.69 14.22
C ALA A 109 -36.64 -4.22 14.40
N ALA A 110 -37.62 -5.08 14.68
CA ALA A 110 -39.04 -4.72 14.75
C ALA A 110 -39.52 -3.92 13.53
N ILE A 111 -39.02 -4.27 12.33
CA ILE A 111 -39.54 -3.76 11.07
C ILE A 111 -40.83 -4.51 10.76
N GLU A 112 -41.90 -3.78 10.42
CA GLU A 112 -43.20 -4.40 10.17
C GLU A 112 -43.49 -4.58 8.68
N PRO A 113 -44.21 -5.65 8.29
CA PRO A 113 -44.72 -5.79 6.94
C PRO A 113 -45.59 -4.57 6.55
N ARG A 114 -45.40 -4.10 5.32
CA ARG A 114 -46.04 -2.91 4.72
C ARG A 114 -45.69 -1.57 5.36
N GLN A 115 -44.69 -1.53 6.24
CA GLN A 115 -44.16 -0.26 6.73
C GLN A 115 -43.62 0.58 5.53
N ASP A 116 -44.11 1.81 5.37
CA ASP A 116 -43.92 2.64 4.17
C ASP A 116 -43.10 3.92 4.42
N ASN A 117 -42.54 4.06 5.61
CA ASN A 117 -41.74 5.21 6.05
C ASN A 117 -40.24 4.89 6.23
N LEU A 118 -39.81 3.65 6.01
CA LEU A 118 -38.41 3.26 6.09
C LEU A 118 -37.62 3.69 4.85
N THR A 119 -36.37 4.06 5.07
CA THR A 119 -35.38 4.36 4.02
C THR A 119 -34.30 3.27 3.93
N TYR A 120 -33.52 3.27 2.85
CA TYR A 120 -32.35 2.38 2.74
C TYR A 120 -31.37 2.59 3.90
N LYS A 121 -31.19 3.84 4.35
CA LYS A 121 -30.35 4.18 5.50
C LYS A 121 -30.87 3.50 6.77
N ASP A 122 -32.16 3.58 7.06
CA ASP A 122 -32.76 2.93 8.23
C ASP A 122 -32.53 1.43 8.21
N CYS A 123 -32.76 0.79 7.05
CA CYS A 123 -32.54 -0.64 6.91
C CYS A 123 -31.06 -1.03 7.03
N LEU A 124 -30.13 -0.20 6.57
CA LEU A 124 -28.69 -0.43 6.74
C LEU A 124 -28.27 -0.33 8.22
N TYR A 125 -28.84 0.61 8.98
CA TYR A 125 -28.61 0.69 10.43
C TYR A 125 -29.22 -0.50 11.16
N ALA A 126 -30.46 -0.88 10.86
CA ALA A 126 -31.10 -2.09 11.38
C ALA A 126 -30.27 -3.36 11.09
N LEU A 127 -29.77 -3.49 9.86
CA LEU A 127 -28.93 -4.60 9.39
C LEU A 127 -27.64 -4.71 10.21
N MET A 128 -26.94 -3.60 10.43
CA MET A 128 -25.59 -3.62 11.02
C MET A 128 -25.64 -3.62 12.56
N LEU A 129 -26.49 -2.80 13.19
CA LEU A 129 -26.56 -2.67 14.65
C LEU A 129 -27.30 -3.84 15.28
N ALA A 130 -28.59 -3.97 14.95
CA ALA A 130 -29.49 -5.00 15.51
C ALA A 130 -29.35 -6.36 14.82
N SER A 131 -28.54 -6.47 13.76
CA SER A 131 -28.40 -7.71 13.00
C SER A 131 -29.70 -8.20 12.35
N ALA A 132 -30.62 -7.28 12.02
CA ALA A 132 -31.97 -7.59 11.54
C ALA A 132 -31.95 -8.41 10.24
N CYS A 133 -32.57 -9.59 10.26
CA CYS A 133 -32.64 -10.48 9.10
C CYS A 133 -33.70 -10.01 8.10
N GLU A 134 -34.84 -9.53 8.59
CA GLU A 134 -35.85 -8.88 7.75
C GLU A 134 -35.33 -7.58 7.13
N GLY A 135 -34.48 -6.82 7.84
CA GLY A 135 -33.77 -5.68 7.26
C GLY A 135 -32.88 -6.08 6.07
N ALA A 136 -32.21 -7.24 6.15
CA ALA A 136 -31.43 -7.79 5.04
C ALA A 136 -32.30 -8.14 3.84
N ASN A 137 -33.45 -8.79 4.08
CA ASN A 137 -34.40 -9.14 3.04
C ASN A 137 -35.07 -7.92 2.40
N VAL A 138 -35.42 -6.90 3.18
CA VAL A 138 -35.97 -5.64 2.66
C VAL A 138 -34.94 -4.97 1.74
N LEU A 139 -33.68 -4.86 2.16
CA LEU A 139 -32.62 -4.33 1.30
C LEU A 139 -32.45 -5.18 0.03
N ALA A 140 -32.39 -6.49 0.19
CA ALA A 140 -32.22 -7.43 -0.92
C ALA A 140 -33.37 -7.37 -1.92
N TYR A 141 -34.63 -7.31 -1.46
CA TYR A 141 -35.80 -7.17 -2.30
C TYR A 141 -35.74 -5.89 -3.13
N ASN A 142 -35.47 -4.75 -2.49
CA ASN A 142 -35.47 -3.45 -3.17
C ASN A 142 -34.32 -3.32 -4.16
N VAL A 143 -33.10 -3.70 -3.79
CA VAL A 143 -31.92 -3.65 -4.69
C VAL A 143 -31.99 -4.73 -5.76
N GLY A 144 -32.54 -5.89 -5.44
CA GLY A 144 -32.78 -7.02 -6.35
C GLY A 144 -33.97 -6.83 -7.29
N GLN A 145 -34.60 -5.65 -7.30
CA GLN A 145 -35.76 -5.31 -8.15
C GLN A 145 -36.96 -6.23 -7.92
N GLY A 146 -37.30 -6.45 -6.65
CA GLY A 146 -38.38 -7.32 -6.20
C GLY A 146 -37.99 -8.79 -6.10
N SER A 147 -36.70 -9.13 -6.14
CA SER A 147 -36.20 -10.51 -6.09
C SER A 147 -34.98 -10.64 -5.19
N ILE A 148 -35.15 -11.27 -4.03
CA ILE A 148 -34.05 -11.62 -3.13
C ILE A 148 -33.03 -12.55 -3.81
N PRO A 149 -33.41 -13.57 -4.60
CA PRO A 149 -32.45 -14.37 -5.36
C PRO A 149 -31.58 -13.56 -6.32
N ASN A 150 -32.13 -12.54 -6.99
CA ASN A 150 -31.32 -11.65 -7.83
C ASN A 150 -30.27 -10.91 -7.01
N PHE A 151 -30.62 -10.46 -5.81
CA PHE A 151 -29.67 -9.80 -4.91
C PHE A 151 -28.57 -10.77 -4.43
N VAL A 152 -28.92 -12.01 -4.08
CA VAL A 152 -27.94 -13.04 -3.73
C VAL A 152 -26.97 -13.32 -4.88
N ALA A 153 -27.45 -13.33 -6.12
CA ALA A 153 -26.57 -13.40 -7.29
C ALA A 153 -25.61 -12.20 -7.36
N MET A 154 -26.06 -10.99 -7.02
CA MET A 154 -25.19 -9.81 -6.93
C MET A 154 -24.16 -9.94 -5.81
N MET A 155 -24.53 -10.48 -4.64
CA MET A 155 -23.57 -10.74 -3.54
C MET A 155 -22.42 -11.63 -3.99
N ASN A 156 -22.73 -12.73 -4.69
CA ASN A 156 -21.72 -13.65 -5.21
C ASN A 156 -20.88 -13.03 -6.33
N GLN A 157 -21.47 -12.24 -7.23
CA GLN A 157 -20.73 -11.48 -8.24
C GLN A 157 -19.77 -10.47 -7.61
N THR A 158 -20.20 -9.78 -6.55
CA THR A 158 -19.34 -8.85 -5.81
C THR A 158 -18.22 -9.57 -5.07
N ALA A 159 -18.48 -10.75 -4.48
CA ALA A 159 -17.44 -11.59 -3.88
C ALA A 159 -16.35 -11.98 -4.91
N GLU A 160 -16.75 -12.45 -6.10
CA GLU A 160 -15.84 -12.79 -7.19
C GLU A 160 -15.03 -11.57 -7.66
N LYS A 161 -15.68 -10.41 -7.83
CA LYS A 161 -15.05 -9.13 -8.21
C LYS A 161 -13.97 -8.70 -7.22
N ILE A 162 -14.19 -8.93 -5.92
CA ILE A 162 -13.25 -8.59 -4.85
C ILE A 162 -12.09 -9.59 -4.77
N GLY A 163 -12.23 -10.77 -5.40
CA GLY A 163 -11.22 -11.81 -5.43
C GLY A 163 -11.39 -12.88 -4.35
N CYS A 164 -12.56 -12.96 -3.71
CA CYS A 164 -12.90 -14.04 -2.78
C CYS A 164 -12.89 -15.38 -3.51
N LYS A 165 -12.22 -16.39 -2.96
CA LYS A 165 -12.04 -17.71 -3.61
C LYS A 165 -12.86 -18.82 -2.97
N ASN A 166 -13.30 -18.61 -1.74
CA ASN A 166 -13.88 -19.62 -0.85
C ASN A 166 -15.09 -19.04 -0.10
N THR A 167 -15.88 -18.22 -0.79
CA THR A 167 -17.12 -17.63 -0.29
C THR A 167 -18.28 -17.93 -1.24
N HIS A 168 -19.40 -18.34 -0.67
CA HIS A 168 -20.68 -18.46 -1.37
C HIS A 168 -21.81 -18.00 -0.45
N PHE A 169 -22.64 -17.08 -0.95
CA PHE A 169 -23.83 -16.60 -0.25
C PHE A 169 -25.08 -17.24 -0.84
N THR A 170 -25.95 -17.79 0.00
CA THR A 170 -27.27 -18.32 -0.40
C THR A 170 -28.42 -17.39 -0.01
N ASN A 171 -28.20 -16.56 1.02
CA ASN A 171 -29.17 -15.62 1.56
C ASN A 171 -28.47 -14.33 2.06
N PRO A 172 -29.19 -13.20 2.18
CA PRO A 172 -28.60 -11.90 2.53
C PRO A 172 -28.36 -11.69 4.04
N HIS A 173 -28.90 -12.56 4.89
CA HIS A 173 -28.86 -12.41 6.35
C HIS A 173 -27.80 -13.29 7.03
N GLY A 174 -27.33 -14.34 6.38
CA GLY A 174 -26.30 -15.26 6.87
C GLY A 174 -26.82 -16.35 7.81
N LEU A 175 -28.12 -16.66 7.79
CA LEU A 175 -28.63 -17.83 8.51
C LEU A 175 -28.19 -19.10 7.78
N TYR A 176 -28.15 -20.22 8.50
CA TYR A 176 -27.51 -21.44 8.01
C TYR A 176 -28.23 -22.04 6.79
N GLU A 177 -27.43 -22.31 5.77
CA GLU A 177 -27.70 -23.23 4.67
C GLU A 177 -26.42 -23.96 4.31
N GLU A 178 -26.52 -25.15 3.72
CA GLU A 178 -25.38 -26.03 3.45
C GLU A 178 -24.31 -25.36 2.57
N GLU A 179 -24.73 -24.57 1.58
CA GLU A 179 -23.82 -23.84 0.67
C GLU A 179 -23.50 -22.41 1.14
N GLN A 180 -23.96 -21.98 2.32
CA GLN A 180 -23.65 -20.65 2.87
C GLN A 180 -22.32 -20.70 3.64
N TYR A 181 -21.23 -20.28 3.00
CA TYR A 181 -19.89 -20.30 3.61
C TYR A 181 -19.01 -19.12 3.21
N THR A 182 -18.01 -18.84 4.04
CA THR A 182 -16.93 -17.88 3.76
C THR A 182 -15.64 -18.33 4.43
N THR A 183 -14.57 -17.55 4.32
CA THR A 183 -13.34 -17.70 5.11
C THR A 183 -13.02 -16.43 5.88
N ALA A 184 -12.13 -16.50 6.87
CA ALA A 184 -11.71 -15.31 7.61
C ALA A 184 -10.97 -14.32 6.69
N TYR A 185 -10.17 -14.84 5.76
CA TYR A 185 -9.48 -14.03 4.75
C TYR A 185 -10.43 -13.37 3.76
N ASP A 186 -11.37 -14.11 3.19
CA ASP A 186 -12.31 -13.56 2.20
C ASP A 186 -13.24 -12.52 2.85
N LEU A 187 -13.66 -12.75 4.09
CA LEU A 187 -14.45 -11.77 4.84
C LEU A 187 -13.64 -10.52 5.21
N TYR A 188 -12.32 -10.64 5.43
CA TYR A 188 -11.42 -9.51 5.51
C TYR A 188 -11.39 -8.72 4.19
N LEU A 189 -11.25 -9.38 3.04
CA LEU A 189 -11.25 -8.72 1.73
C LEU A 189 -12.55 -7.93 1.50
N ILE A 190 -13.69 -8.54 1.79
CA ILE A 190 -15.01 -7.89 1.65
C ILE A 190 -15.09 -6.67 2.56
N THR A 191 -14.69 -6.81 3.83
CA THR A 191 -14.77 -5.72 4.80
C THR A 191 -13.82 -4.58 4.45
N LYS A 192 -12.58 -4.90 4.07
CA LYS A 192 -11.59 -3.92 3.63
C LYS A 192 -12.09 -3.16 2.40
N TYR A 193 -12.62 -3.87 1.41
CA TYR A 193 -13.18 -3.24 0.22
C TYR A 193 -14.34 -2.28 0.58
N ALA A 194 -15.22 -2.68 1.49
CA ALA A 194 -16.33 -1.83 1.94
C ALA A 194 -15.85 -0.55 2.63
N LEU A 195 -14.86 -0.64 3.52
CA LEU A 195 -14.27 0.52 4.22
C LEU A 195 -13.57 1.47 3.25
N ASP A 196 -12.76 0.93 2.34
CA ASP A 196 -11.93 1.72 1.43
C ASP A 196 -12.78 2.49 0.40
N ASN A 197 -13.93 1.93 0.00
CA ASN A 197 -14.72 2.48 -1.10
C ASN A 197 -16.02 3.18 -0.67
N TYR A 198 -16.54 2.90 0.53
CA TYR A 198 -17.83 3.41 0.98
C TYR A 198 -17.74 4.00 2.39
N PRO A 199 -17.42 5.30 2.54
CA PRO A 199 -17.29 5.95 3.86
C PRO A 199 -18.53 5.81 4.76
N MET A 200 -19.72 5.71 4.17
CA MET A 200 -20.96 5.46 4.91
C MET A 200 -20.96 4.10 5.62
N PHE A 201 -20.32 3.07 5.04
CA PHE A 201 -20.17 1.77 5.69
C PHE A 201 -19.44 1.90 7.03
N GLY A 202 -18.30 2.59 7.05
CA GLY A 202 -17.54 2.86 8.27
C GLY A 202 -18.36 3.63 9.31
N LYS A 203 -19.11 4.65 8.87
CA LYS A 203 -20.00 5.43 9.76
C LYS A 203 -21.08 4.56 10.40
N ILE A 204 -21.75 3.70 9.64
CA ILE A 204 -22.77 2.79 10.16
C ILE A 204 -22.14 1.81 11.16
N CYS A 205 -21.00 1.21 10.80
CA CYS A 205 -20.30 0.23 11.64
C CYS A 205 -19.86 0.79 13.00
N SER A 206 -19.45 2.06 13.05
CA SER A 206 -19.02 2.73 14.29
C SER A 206 -20.17 3.31 15.10
N THR A 207 -21.42 3.20 14.63
CA THR A 207 -22.58 3.74 15.35
C THR A 207 -23.05 2.75 16.41
N TYR A 208 -23.20 3.23 17.65
CA TYR A 208 -23.66 2.39 18.76
C TYR A 208 -25.19 2.30 18.85
N GLU A 209 -25.90 3.40 18.60
CA GLU A 209 -27.37 3.48 18.70
C GLU A 209 -27.96 4.20 17.50
N TYR A 210 -29.15 3.75 17.07
CA TYR A 210 -29.90 4.37 15.98
C TYR A 210 -31.40 4.41 16.31
N GLU A 211 -32.02 5.56 16.10
CA GLU A 211 -33.46 5.76 16.25
C GLU A 211 -34.19 5.30 14.98
N MET A 212 -34.97 4.23 15.09
CA MET A 212 -35.77 3.70 13.98
C MET A 212 -37.06 4.50 13.82
N PRO A 213 -37.57 4.66 12.58
CA PRO A 213 -38.87 5.26 12.34
C PRO A 213 -40.01 4.52 13.06
N ALA A 214 -40.99 5.29 13.53
CA ALA A 214 -42.19 4.76 14.15
C ALA A 214 -42.94 3.76 13.26
N ASN A 215 -43.59 2.78 13.88
CA ASN A 215 -44.47 1.82 13.23
C ASN A 215 -45.74 1.58 14.09
N GLU A 216 -46.62 0.68 13.65
CA GLU A 216 -47.90 0.41 14.31
C GLU A 216 -47.75 -0.03 15.77
N TYR A 217 -46.69 -0.78 16.10
CA TYR A 217 -46.44 -1.29 17.44
C TYR A 217 -45.49 -0.40 18.27
N ASN A 218 -44.81 0.54 17.62
CA ASN A 218 -43.89 1.51 18.22
C ASN A 218 -44.18 2.91 17.66
N PRO A 219 -45.32 3.52 18.03
CA PRO A 219 -45.80 4.76 17.40
C PRO A 219 -44.92 5.98 17.68
N ASP A 220 -44.09 5.94 18.72
CA ASP A 220 -43.17 7.00 19.11
C ASP A 220 -41.74 6.82 18.53
N GLY A 221 -41.51 5.79 17.72
CA GLY A 221 -40.17 5.34 17.34
C GLY A 221 -39.54 4.41 18.37
N TYR A 222 -38.38 3.85 18.06
CA TYR A 222 -37.65 2.95 18.96
C TYR A 222 -36.17 2.91 18.63
N THR A 223 -35.33 2.79 19.65
CA THR A 223 -33.88 2.73 19.48
C THR A 223 -33.42 1.29 19.24
N LYS A 224 -32.48 1.10 18.31
CA LYS A 224 -31.72 -0.14 18.16
C LYS A 224 -30.26 0.09 18.53
N VAL A 225 -29.73 -0.82 19.34
CA VAL A 225 -28.36 -0.79 19.86
C VAL A 225 -27.50 -1.79 19.11
N SER A 226 -26.23 -1.47 18.93
CA SER A 226 -25.24 -2.35 18.33
C SER A 226 -25.05 -3.60 19.18
N THR A 227 -25.11 -4.76 18.52
CA THR A 227 -24.79 -6.06 19.11
C THR A 227 -23.29 -6.23 19.42
N ASN A 228 -22.43 -5.33 18.96
CA ASN A 228 -20.99 -5.40 19.19
C ASN A 228 -20.60 -4.85 20.56
N GLN A 229 -20.37 -5.75 21.50
CA GLN A 229 -20.03 -5.43 22.89
C GLN A 229 -18.71 -4.65 23.04
N LEU A 230 -17.78 -4.74 22.07
CA LEU A 230 -16.52 -4.01 22.10
C LEU A 230 -16.72 -2.47 22.09
N LEU A 231 -17.85 -1.99 21.58
CA LEU A 231 -18.18 -0.56 21.49
C LEU A 231 -18.73 0.02 22.80
N SER A 232 -19.31 -0.82 23.66
CA SER A 232 -20.02 -0.35 24.85
C SER A 232 -19.07 -0.18 26.02
N THR A 233 -18.94 1.04 26.55
CA THR A 233 -18.10 1.32 27.73
C THR A 233 -18.57 0.62 29.01
N SER A 234 -19.79 0.06 29.02
CA SER A 234 -20.31 -0.73 30.15
C SER A 234 -20.11 -2.24 29.98
N SER A 235 -19.61 -2.70 28.82
CA SER A 235 -19.28 -4.11 28.60
C SER A 235 -17.94 -4.47 29.23
N GLU A 236 -17.83 -5.69 29.76
CA GLU A 236 -16.54 -6.27 30.16
C GLU A 236 -15.56 -6.44 28.99
N TYR A 237 -16.06 -6.47 27.75
CA TYR A 237 -15.27 -6.57 26.53
C TYR A 237 -15.01 -5.22 25.87
N TYR A 238 -15.34 -4.09 26.52
CA TYR A 238 -15.06 -2.77 25.99
C TYR A 238 -13.59 -2.67 25.55
N CYS A 239 -13.36 -2.25 24.31
CA CYS A 239 -12.03 -2.17 23.75
C CYS A 239 -11.81 -0.78 23.14
N GLU A 240 -10.90 0.00 23.74
CA GLU A 240 -10.63 1.37 23.31
C GLU A 240 -10.26 1.42 21.81
N GLY A 241 -10.78 2.43 21.10
CA GLY A 241 -10.46 2.64 19.69
C GLY A 241 -11.21 1.73 18.72
N VAL A 242 -12.06 0.79 19.19
CA VAL A 242 -12.90 -0.04 18.31
C VAL A 242 -13.94 0.79 17.57
N LYS A 243 -14.12 0.51 16.27
CA LYS A 243 -15.02 1.21 15.34
C LYS A 243 -15.94 0.25 14.56
N GLY A 244 -16.51 -0.76 15.23
CA GLY A 244 -17.40 -1.75 14.60
C GLY A 244 -16.78 -3.14 14.55
N VAL A 245 -17.12 -4.05 13.63
CA VAL A 245 -17.92 -3.93 12.40
C VAL A 245 -19.21 -4.75 12.48
N LYS A 246 -19.12 -6.07 12.68
CA LYS A 246 -20.30 -6.95 12.67
C LYS A 246 -20.08 -8.22 13.48
N THR A 247 -21.06 -8.56 14.29
CA THR A 247 -21.20 -9.83 15.01
C THR A 247 -21.96 -10.85 14.17
N GLY A 248 -21.67 -12.13 14.40
CA GLY A 248 -22.41 -13.27 13.86
C GLY A 248 -22.63 -14.32 14.95
N SER A 249 -23.80 -14.96 14.95
CA SER A 249 -24.14 -15.99 15.93
C SER A 249 -25.20 -16.91 15.36
N ILE A 250 -24.96 -18.21 15.51
CA ILE A 250 -25.91 -19.31 15.30
C ILE A 250 -25.74 -20.21 16.51
N ASP A 251 -26.82 -20.49 17.24
CA ASP A 251 -26.80 -21.33 18.44
C ASP A 251 -26.83 -22.82 18.07
N TYR A 252 -27.73 -23.19 17.16
CA TYR A 252 -27.84 -24.50 16.54
C TYR A 252 -28.18 -24.36 15.06
N TYR A 253 -27.80 -25.38 14.30
CA TYR A 253 -28.30 -25.54 12.94
C TYR A 253 -28.57 -27.02 12.62
N TYR A 254 -29.42 -27.24 11.65
CA TYR A 254 -29.97 -28.53 11.27
C TYR A 254 -29.61 -28.80 9.81
N HIS A 255 -29.23 -30.05 9.53
CA HIS A 255 -28.95 -30.52 8.17
C HIS A 255 -30.16 -31.21 7.57
N LYS A 256 -30.18 -31.34 6.24
CA LYS A 256 -31.16 -32.21 5.59
C LYS A 256 -30.69 -33.66 5.59
N LYS A 257 -31.63 -34.57 5.87
CA LYS A 257 -31.47 -36.01 5.78
C LYS A 257 -32.61 -36.57 4.95
N ASN A 258 -32.27 -37.22 3.84
CA ASN A 258 -33.26 -37.73 2.87
C ASN A 258 -34.22 -36.66 2.31
N GLY A 259 -33.76 -35.41 2.20
CA GLY A 259 -34.54 -34.29 1.65
C GLY A 259 -35.37 -33.51 2.68
N GLU A 260 -35.44 -33.98 3.92
CA GLU A 260 -36.16 -33.32 5.02
C GLU A 260 -35.18 -32.81 6.09
N TRP A 261 -35.54 -31.79 6.85
CA TRP A 261 -34.69 -31.26 7.93
C TRP A 261 -34.65 -32.22 9.12
N ASP A 262 -33.46 -32.59 9.59
CA ASP A 262 -33.25 -33.44 10.76
C ASP A 262 -33.30 -32.59 12.04
N THR A 263 -34.49 -32.15 12.44
CA THR A 263 -34.69 -31.28 13.62
C THR A 263 -34.44 -31.97 14.95
N GLU A 264 -34.31 -33.30 14.95
CA GLU A 264 -33.99 -34.09 16.16
C GLU A 264 -32.48 -34.07 16.47
N ASN A 265 -31.62 -33.84 15.47
CA ASN A 265 -30.17 -33.91 15.59
C ASN A 265 -29.50 -32.58 15.19
N GLY A 266 -29.79 -31.52 15.95
CA GLY A 266 -29.16 -30.21 15.75
C GLY A 266 -27.66 -30.22 16.09
N GLU A 267 -26.87 -29.59 15.22
CA GLU A 267 -25.45 -29.34 15.44
C GLU A 267 -25.26 -28.02 16.19
N LYS A 268 -24.38 -28.00 17.20
CA LYS A 268 -24.04 -26.76 17.92
C LYS A 268 -23.41 -25.77 16.95
N GLY A 269 -23.96 -24.57 16.92
CA GLY A 269 -23.47 -23.48 16.11
C GLY A 269 -22.25 -22.77 16.71
N SER A 270 -21.94 -21.62 16.13
CA SER A 270 -20.77 -20.84 16.49
C SER A 270 -21.04 -19.34 16.37
N ARG A 271 -20.09 -18.56 16.88
CA ARG A 271 -20.03 -17.11 16.78
C ARG A 271 -18.93 -16.67 15.84
N ALA A 272 -19.13 -15.50 15.30
CA ALA A 272 -18.23 -14.80 14.40
C ALA A 272 -18.15 -13.33 14.80
N LEU A 273 -17.02 -12.69 14.53
CA LEU A 273 -16.87 -11.26 14.74
C LEU A 273 -15.89 -10.69 13.72
N VAL A 274 -16.28 -9.57 13.14
CA VAL A 274 -15.37 -8.67 12.42
C VAL A 274 -15.31 -7.37 13.20
N SER A 275 -14.11 -6.92 13.55
CA SER A 275 -13.94 -5.61 14.17
C SER A 275 -12.70 -4.90 13.65
N ILE A 276 -12.68 -3.58 13.88
CA ILE A 276 -11.53 -2.71 13.58
C ILE A 276 -11.25 -1.90 14.83
N ALA A 277 -9.98 -1.69 15.14
CA ALA A 277 -9.56 -0.75 16.18
C ALA A 277 -8.46 0.18 15.67
N GLU A 278 -8.48 1.42 16.11
CA GLU A 278 -7.46 2.43 15.83
C GLU A 278 -6.96 3.04 17.14
N ARG A 279 -5.65 2.97 17.38
CA ARG A 279 -4.98 3.60 18.53
C ARG A 279 -3.64 4.15 18.05
N GLY A 280 -3.24 5.33 18.56
CA GLY A 280 -1.95 5.92 18.23
C GLY A 280 -1.73 6.24 16.74
N GLY A 281 -2.81 6.41 15.96
CA GLY A 281 -2.75 6.79 14.54
C GLY A 281 -2.54 5.64 13.55
N TYR A 282 -2.66 4.39 13.98
CA TYR A 282 -2.64 3.21 13.13
C TYR A 282 -3.74 2.22 13.56
N SER A 283 -4.09 1.30 12.69
CA SER A 283 -5.31 0.49 12.82
C SER A 283 -5.10 -0.98 12.48
N TYR A 284 -5.89 -1.82 13.13
CA TYR A 284 -5.96 -3.25 12.85
C TYR A 284 -7.39 -3.64 12.52
N ILE A 285 -7.53 -4.65 11.68
CA ILE A 285 -8.78 -5.39 11.48
C ILE A 285 -8.59 -6.82 11.97
N ILE A 286 -9.60 -7.35 12.66
CA ILE A 286 -9.66 -8.76 13.08
C ILE A 286 -10.94 -9.36 12.52
N VAL A 287 -10.80 -10.55 11.93
CA VAL A 287 -11.90 -11.43 11.54
C VAL A 287 -11.76 -12.74 12.30
N THR A 288 -12.80 -13.14 13.01
CA THR A 288 -12.93 -14.47 13.60
C THR A 288 -14.21 -15.17 13.14
N LEU A 289 -14.10 -16.48 12.90
CA LEU A 289 -15.19 -17.38 12.55
C LEU A 289 -15.08 -18.65 13.38
N GLY A 290 -16.21 -19.24 13.76
CA GLY A 290 -16.23 -20.55 14.40
C GLY A 290 -15.82 -20.55 15.87
N ALA A 291 -16.01 -19.45 16.61
CA ALA A 291 -15.90 -19.48 18.07
C ALA A 291 -17.08 -20.31 18.62
N PRO A 292 -16.87 -21.36 19.43
CA PRO A 292 -18.00 -22.22 19.78
C PRO A 292 -19.05 -21.47 20.61
N PHE A 293 -20.34 -21.69 20.33
CA PHE A 293 -21.41 -20.95 21.01
C PHE A 293 -21.59 -21.37 22.47
N TYR A 294 -21.30 -22.65 22.76
CA TYR A 294 -21.43 -23.25 24.08
C TYR A 294 -20.09 -23.80 24.57
N ASP A 295 -19.87 -23.78 25.88
CA ASP A 295 -18.74 -24.44 26.51
C ASP A 295 -18.96 -25.95 26.73
N GLU A 296 -18.00 -26.59 27.41
CA GLU A 296 -18.06 -28.01 27.77
C GLU A 296 -19.21 -28.36 28.72
N ASN A 297 -19.70 -27.39 29.50
CA ASN A 297 -20.83 -27.54 30.42
C ASN A 297 -22.17 -27.22 29.75
N GLY A 298 -22.15 -26.69 28.52
CA GLY A 298 -23.34 -26.27 27.78
C GLY A 298 -23.79 -24.84 28.07
N GLU A 299 -22.96 -24.03 28.73
CA GLU A 299 -23.23 -22.61 28.97
C GLU A 299 -22.86 -21.77 27.74
N THR A 300 -23.63 -20.71 27.47
CA THR A 300 -23.34 -19.82 26.34
C THR A 300 -22.06 -19.03 26.57
N THR A 301 -21.23 -18.88 25.55
CA THR A 301 -19.96 -18.18 25.65
C THR A 301 -19.92 -16.93 24.76
N SER A 302 -18.94 -16.07 25.03
CA SER A 302 -18.64 -14.85 24.26
C SER A 302 -17.18 -14.87 23.77
N TRP A 303 -16.67 -16.07 23.43
CA TRP A 303 -15.26 -16.25 23.10
C TRP A 303 -14.79 -15.44 21.88
N ASN A 304 -15.66 -15.14 20.92
CA ASN A 304 -15.35 -14.22 19.83
C ASN A 304 -14.99 -12.81 20.35
N PHE A 305 -15.67 -12.32 21.40
CA PHE A 305 -15.32 -11.03 22.01
C PHE A 305 -14.03 -11.11 22.81
N ALA A 306 -13.83 -12.18 23.59
CA ALA A 306 -12.60 -12.42 24.34
C ALA A 306 -11.37 -12.50 23.41
N ASP A 307 -11.48 -13.25 22.30
CA ASP A 307 -10.43 -13.36 21.29
C ASP A 307 -10.05 -11.98 20.72
N HIS A 308 -11.04 -11.18 20.31
CA HIS A 308 -10.78 -9.85 19.74
C HIS A 308 -10.18 -8.88 20.75
N TYR A 309 -10.70 -8.85 21.99
CA TYR A 309 -10.14 -8.02 23.06
C TYR A 309 -8.68 -8.36 23.30
N ASN A 310 -8.38 -9.64 23.54
CA ASN A 310 -7.01 -10.09 23.83
C ASN A 310 -6.05 -9.84 22.65
N LEU A 311 -6.50 -10.07 21.41
CA LEU A 311 -5.72 -9.80 20.20
C LEU A 311 -5.41 -8.31 20.02
N TYR A 312 -6.36 -7.42 20.26
CA TYR A 312 -6.08 -5.98 20.19
C TYR A 312 -5.13 -5.53 21.29
N GLU A 313 -5.39 -5.90 22.55
CA GLU A 313 -4.52 -5.51 23.66
C GLU A 313 -3.09 -5.97 23.44
N TRP A 314 -2.93 -7.21 22.99
CA TRP A 314 -1.62 -7.76 22.63
C TRP A 314 -0.98 -7.07 21.42
N ALA A 315 -1.70 -6.88 20.30
CA ALA A 315 -1.09 -6.29 19.11
C ALA A 315 -0.68 -4.82 19.34
N PHE A 316 -1.49 -4.04 20.06
CA PHE A 316 -1.13 -2.68 20.42
C PHE A 316 -0.06 -2.62 21.53
N SER A 317 0.11 -3.67 22.34
CA SER A 317 1.22 -3.76 23.32
C SER A 317 2.54 -4.14 22.65
N GLU A 318 2.53 -5.08 21.73
CA GLU A 318 3.73 -5.67 21.12
C GLU A 318 4.28 -4.86 19.94
N PHE A 319 3.42 -4.22 19.15
CA PHE A 319 3.82 -3.56 17.92
C PHE A 319 3.62 -2.04 17.98
N GLU A 320 4.41 -1.32 17.20
CA GLU A 320 4.28 0.11 16.99
C GLU A 320 4.41 0.45 15.50
N TYR A 321 3.67 1.47 15.07
CA TYR A 321 3.82 2.04 13.73
C TYR A 321 4.95 3.07 13.75
N SER A 322 6.07 2.74 13.11
CA SER A 322 7.34 3.43 13.31
C SER A 322 7.89 3.98 12.00
N GLN A 323 8.32 5.25 12.01
CA GLN A 323 9.08 5.83 10.89
C GLN A 323 10.49 5.23 10.89
N VAL A 324 10.86 4.63 9.77
CA VAL A 324 12.18 3.99 9.57
C VAL A 324 13.11 4.89 8.76
N ILE A 325 12.55 5.61 7.79
CA ILE A 325 13.24 6.58 6.94
C ILE A 325 12.36 7.82 6.78
N GLY A 326 12.96 8.99 6.93
CA GLY A 326 12.32 10.27 6.61
C GLY A 326 12.51 10.66 5.15
N LYS A 327 11.60 11.45 4.59
CA LYS A 327 11.80 12.15 3.31
C LYS A 327 12.95 13.15 3.46
N ASN A 328 13.76 13.29 2.41
CA ASN A 328 14.95 14.15 2.37
C ASN A 328 16.03 13.76 3.38
N GLU A 329 15.99 12.53 3.91
CA GLU A 329 17.06 12.02 4.77
C GLU A 329 18.30 11.74 3.91
N GLN A 330 19.44 12.36 4.25
CA GLN A 330 20.68 12.18 3.51
C GLN A 330 21.28 10.80 3.77
N ILE A 331 21.43 10.01 2.71
CA ILE A 331 21.88 8.61 2.78
C ILE A 331 23.37 8.48 2.48
N MET A 332 23.86 9.22 1.50
CA MET A 332 25.26 9.21 1.07
C MET A 332 25.61 10.51 0.34
N GLN A 333 26.89 10.67 0.04
CA GLN A 333 27.37 11.66 -0.90
C GLN A 333 27.97 10.95 -2.11
N VAL A 334 27.85 11.59 -3.28
CA VAL A 334 28.44 11.12 -4.53
C VAL A 334 29.35 12.21 -5.07
N GLU A 335 30.51 11.81 -5.59
CA GLU A 335 31.47 12.71 -6.22
C GLU A 335 30.86 13.37 -7.47
N VAL A 336 31.18 14.65 -7.67
CA VAL A 336 30.70 15.45 -8.78
C VAL A 336 31.87 16.06 -9.53
N LEU A 337 31.98 15.68 -10.79
CA LEU A 337 32.95 16.22 -11.74
C LEU A 337 32.41 17.52 -12.34
N LYS A 338 33.29 18.51 -12.48
CA LYS A 338 33.01 19.82 -13.10
C LYS A 338 31.93 20.64 -12.39
N GLY A 339 31.71 20.42 -11.10
CA GLY A 339 30.82 21.28 -10.31
C GLY A 339 31.43 22.66 -10.10
N GLN A 340 30.63 23.71 -10.26
CA GLN A 340 31.06 25.10 -10.06
C GLN A 340 31.48 25.40 -8.63
N ASP A 341 30.69 24.91 -7.66
CA ASP A 341 30.82 25.28 -6.25
C ASP A 341 30.88 24.05 -5.31
N ALA A 342 30.88 22.83 -5.86
CA ALA A 342 30.87 21.59 -5.08
C ALA A 342 31.47 20.40 -5.83
N ASP A 343 32.35 19.65 -5.15
CA ASP A 343 32.98 18.42 -5.64
C ASP A 343 32.20 17.15 -5.25
N SER A 344 31.09 17.31 -4.52
CA SER A 344 30.17 16.22 -4.17
C SER A 344 28.75 16.74 -4.02
N VAL A 345 27.78 15.83 -4.09
CA VAL A 345 26.37 16.13 -3.82
C VAL A 345 25.76 15.12 -2.87
N GLY A 346 24.89 15.61 -1.99
CA GLY A 346 24.06 14.78 -1.14
C GLY A 346 23.05 13.99 -1.98
N VAL A 347 22.86 12.72 -1.60
CA VAL A 347 21.82 11.86 -2.14
C VAL A 347 20.86 11.53 -1.02
N VAL A 348 19.61 11.92 -1.20
CA VAL A 348 18.54 11.88 -0.19
C VAL A 348 17.41 10.95 -0.62
N THR A 349 16.60 10.51 0.34
CA THR A 349 15.38 9.74 0.12
C THR A 349 14.25 10.60 -0.44
N THR A 350 13.45 10.07 -1.37
CA THR A 350 12.35 10.84 -2.00
C THR A 350 11.05 10.83 -1.22
N LYS A 351 10.89 9.91 -0.26
CA LYS A 351 9.65 9.71 0.50
C LYS A 351 9.95 9.18 1.90
N ASP A 352 9.02 9.43 2.81
CA ASP A 352 8.99 8.77 4.11
C ASP A 352 8.67 7.28 3.94
N TYR A 353 9.15 6.47 4.87
CA TYR A 353 8.75 5.08 5.00
C TYR A 353 8.45 4.75 6.45
N PHE A 354 7.21 4.33 6.67
CA PHE A 354 6.69 3.84 7.93
C PHE A 354 6.38 2.35 7.78
N THR A 355 6.59 1.60 8.84
CA THR A 355 6.18 0.20 8.89
C THR A 355 5.82 -0.17 10.31
N LEU A 356 5.03 -1.23 10.45
CA LEU A 356 4.76 -1.85 11.74
C LEU A 356 6.02 -2.61 12.18
N MET A 357 6.44 -2.39 13.42
CA MET A 357 7.60 -3.04 14.02
C MET A 357 7.26 -3.55 15.41
N PRO A 358 7.82 -4.71 15.84
CA PRO A 358 7.78 -5.08 17.24
C PRO A 358 8.52 -4.04 18.07
N LYS A 359 7.94 -3.61 19.21
CA LYS A 359 8.56 -2.62 20.11
C LYS A 359 9.86 -3.10 20.73
N SER A 360 10.06 -4.42 20.79
CA SER A 360 11.30 -5.04 21.26
C SER A 360 12.44 -4.98 20.24
N LEU A 361 12.14 -4.68 18.97
CA LEU A 361 13.12 -4.65 17.90
C LEU A 361 13.78 -3.27 17.81
N ASP A 362 15.12 -3.23 17.93
CA ASP A 362 15.87 -2.00 17.69
C ASP A 362 15.81 -1.63 16.20
N LYS A 363 15.46 -0.38 15.88
CA LYS A 363 15.45 0.16 14.52
C LYS A 363 16.80 0.03 13.81
N SER A 364 17.90 -0.03 14.55
CA SER A 364 19.24 -0.28 14.00
C SER A 364 19.39 -1.66 13.33
N SER A 365 18.49 -2.60 13.64
CA SER A 365 18.43 -3.93 12.99
C SER A 365 18.02 -3.86 11.51
N ILE A 366 17.39 -2.75 11.07
CA ILE A 366 17.04 -2.55 9.67
C ILE A 366 18.29 -2.16 8.89
N GLN A 367 18.73 -3.09 8.05
CA GLN A 367 19.87 -2.90 7.17
C GLN A 367 19.50 -1.97 6.02
N ARG A 368 20.33 -0.94 5.83
CA ARG A 368 20.21 0.05 4.75
C ARG A 368 21.20 -0.31 3.64
N VAL A 369 20.74 -1.07 2.64
CA VAL A 369 21.57 -1.50 1.50
C VAL A 369 21.60 -0.38 0.47
N LYS A 370 22.70 0.39 0.48
CA LYS A 370 22.92 1.52 -0.42
C LYS A 370 23.32 1.05 -1.83
N PRO A 371 22.90 1.73 -2.90
CA PRO A 371 23.37 1.42 -4.24
C PRO A 371 24.82 1.88 -4.42
N THR A 372 25.53 1.28 -5.38
CA THR A 372 26.82 1.80 -5.86
C THR A 372 26.54 2.83 -6.94
N LEU A 373 26.98 4.07 -6.74
CA LEU A 373 26.80 5.18 -7.68
C LEU A 373 28.16 5.62 -8.22
N GLU A 374 28.27 5.82 -9.53
CA GLU A 374 29.45 6.40 -10.17
C GLU A 374 29.50 7.92 -9.96
N ALA A 375 30.68 8.52 -10.15
CA ALA A 375 30.82 9.97 -10.11
C ALA A 375 29.92 10.63 -11.15
N MET A 376 29.16 11.64 -10.73
CA MET A 376 28.25 12.37 -11.61
C MET A 376 28.99 13.56 -12.24
N THR A 377 28.54 14.02 -13.40
CA THR A 377 29.13 15.21 -14.06
C THR A 377 28.11 16.33 -14.10
N ALA A 378 28.50 17.54 -13.69
CA ALA A 378 27.65 18.72 -13.76
C ALA A 378 27.28 19.08 -15.22
N PRO A 379 26.12 19.75 -15.46
CA PRO A 379 25.13 20.19 -14.49
C PRO A 379 24.19 19.07 -14.03
N ILE A 380 23.81 19.07 -12.75
CA ILE A 380 22.89 18.10 -12.14
C ILE A 380 21.76 18.88 -11.45
N SER A 381 20.52 18.49 -11.68
CA SER A 381 19.36 19.11 -11.01
C SER A 381 18.95 18.37 -9.74
N ALA A 382 18.55 19.12 -8.71
CA ALA A 382 17.91 18.60 -7.51
C ALA A 382 16.68 17.76 -7.89
N GLY A 383 16.45 16.68 -7.16
CA GLY A 383 15.37 15.74 -7.43
C GLY A 383 15.65 14.72 -8.56
N THR A 384 16.80 14.80 -9.24
CA THR A 384 17.21 13.77 -10.21
C THR A 384 17.36 12.44 -9.48
N VAL A 385 16.61 11.41 -9.89
CA VAL A 385 16.67 10.07 -9.31
C VAL A 385 17.93 9.36 -9.79
N VAL A 386 18.74 8.88 -8.84
CA VAL A 386 20.08 8.32 -9.11
C VAL A 386 20.24 6.86 -8.68
N GLY A 387 19.29 6.32 -7.91
CA GLY A 387 19.31 4.92 -7.49
C GLY A 387 18.19 4.59 -6.53
N GLU A 388 18.31 3.46 -5.85
CA GLU A 388 17.35 3.01 -4.84
C GLU A 388 18.07 2.55 -3.58
N LEU A 389 17.58 3.00 -2.42
CA LEU A 389 17.93 2.44 -1.12
C LEU A 389 17.02 1.25 -0.84
N GLU A 390 17.62 0.09 -0.59
CA GLU A 390 16.87 -1.09 -0.17
C GLU A 390 16.94 -1.23 1.36
N LEU A 391 15.77 -1.31 2.01
CA LEU A 391 15.66 -1.56 3.44
C LEU A 391 15.42 -3.06 3.66
N ARG A 392 16.25 -3.70 4.48
CA ARG A 392 16.13 -5.12 4.81
C ARG A 392 16.03 -5.36 6.31
N LEU A 393 15.22 -6.33 6.71
CA LEU A 393 15.18 -6.86 8.07
C LEU A 393 15.38 -8.37 8.01
N ASN A 394 16.33 -8.91 8.77
CA ASN A 394 16.66 -10.34 8.78
C ASN A 394 16.96 -10.94 7.38
N GLY A 395 17.50 -10.11 6.47
CA GLY A 395 17.81 -10.52 5.10
C GLY A 395 16.65 -10.35 4.11
N GLU A 396 15.45 -10.04 4.57
CA GLU A 396 14.27 -9.82 3.73
C GLU A 396 14.09 -8.35 3.39
N THR A 397 13.76 -8.09 2.12
CA THR A 397 13.46 -6.74 1.64
C THR A 397 12.13 -6.25 2.21
N LEU A 398 12.18 -5.21 3.04
CA LEU A 398 10.99 -4.49 3.50
C LEU A 398 10.44 -3.60 2.38
N THR A 399 11.32 -2.80 1.76
CA THR A 399 10.94 -1.87 0.69
C THR A 399 12.17 -1.37 -0.08
N LYS A 400 11.91 -0.72 -1.22
CA LYS A 400 12.89 0.06 -1.99
C LYS A 400 12.44 1.50 -2.10
N ILE A 401 13.33 2.42 -1.75
CA ILE A 401 13.07 3.85 -1.71
C ILE A 401 13.95 4.52 -2.78
N PRO A 402 13.36 5.22 -3.75
CA PRO A 402 14.14 6.00 -4.71
C PRO A 402 15.01 7.04 -3.99
N LEU A 403 16.22 7.20 -4.51
CA LEU A 403 17.19 8.18 -4.05
C LEU A 403 17.34 9.29 -5.09
N ALA A 404 17.39 10.53 -4.63
CA ALA A 404 17.50 11.69 -5.49
C ALA A 404 18.61 12.64 -5.03
N VAL A 405 19.10 13.43 -5.98
CA VAL A 405 20.07 14.50 -5.74
C VAL A 405 19.45 15.59 -4.86
N GLU A 406 20.14 16.00 -3.81
CA GLU A 406 19.63 16.96 -2.82
C GLU A 406 19.52 18.40 -3.36
N THR A 407 20.53 18.85 -4.10
CA THR A 407 20.68 20.24 -4.55
C THR A 407 21.12 20.32 -6.02
N ASP A 408 20.84 21.45 -6.66
CA ASP A 408 21.36 21.74 -7.99
C ASP A 408 22.87 21.93 -7.93
N ILE A 409 23.60 21.35 -8.88
CA ILE A 409 25.02 21.64 -9.12
C ILE A 409 25.18 22.13 -10.55
N ASN A 410 25.59 23.39 -10.66
CA ASN A 410 25.89 24.01 -11.94
C ASN A 410 27.26 23.58 -12.46
N LEU A 411 27.41 23.61 -13.78
CA LEU A 411 28.68 23.35 -14.45
C LEU A 411 29.67 24.50 -14.20
N ASP A 412 30.91 24.17 -13.83
CA ASP A 412 32.03 25.13 -13.85
C ASP A 412 32.41 25.45 -15.30
N PHE A 413 31.76 26.48 -15.84
CA PHE A 413 32.01 26.96 -17.18
C PHE A 413 33.45 27.49 -17.35
N GLY A 414 34.07 28.03 -16.29
CA GLY A 414 35.42 28.57 -16.32
C GLY A 414 36.48 27.48 -16.45
N ALA A 415 36.38 26.45 -15.61
CA ALA A 415 37.25 25.28 -15.70
C ALA A 415 37.08 24.53 -17.02
N GLU A 416 35.84 24.36 -17.51
CA GLU A 416 35.61 23.68 -18.80
C GLU A 416 36.16 24.48 -20.00
N LEU A 417 36.07 25.82 -19.96
CA LEU A 417 36.67 26.66 -20.98
C LEU A 417 38.21 26.57 -20.93
N GLN A 418 38.80 26.58 -19.73
CA GLN A 418 40.25 26.45 -19.56
C GLN A 418 40.74 25.09 -20.06
N GLU A 419 40.06 23.99 -19.77
CA GLU A 419 40.40 22.65 -20.25
C GLU A 419 40.31 22.56 -21.78
N LYS A 420 39.23 23.06 -22.38
CA LYS A 420 39.07 23.15 -23.84
C LYS A 420 40.13 24.05 -24.48
N LEU A 421 40.47 25.18 -23.86
CA LEU A 421 41.55 26.05 -24.32
C LEU A 421 42.89 25.34 -24.24
N MET A 422 43.20 24.65 -23.14
CA MET A 422 44.45 23.93 -22.94
C MET A 422 44.61 22.79 -23.95
N THR A 423 43.55 22.03 -24.24
CA THR A 423 43.58 21.02 -25.31
C THR A 423 43.79 21.64 -26.69
N ILE A 424 43.24 22.82 -26.97
CA ILE A 424 43.52 23.57 -28.19
C ILE A 424 44.98 24.04 -28.23
N VAL A 425 45.49 24.72 -27.20
CA VAL A 425 46.86 25.26 -27.22
C VAL A 425 47.95 24.17 -27.19
N THR A 426 47.64 22.98 -26.68
CA THR A 426 48.55 21.82 -26.67
C THR A 426 48.40 20.92 -27.90
N SER A 427 47.43 21.18 -28.78
CA SER A 427 47.22 20.41 -30.01
C SER A 427 48.43 20.54 -30.95
N PRO A 428 48.94 19.43 -31.55
CA PRO A 428 50.08 19.47 -32.47
C PRO A 428 49.89 20.45 -33.63
N TRP A 429 48.66 20.58 -34.12
CA TRP A 429 48.30 21.49 -35.21
C TRP A 429 48.34 22.95 -34.78
N PHE A 430 47.91 23.26 -33.56
CA PHE A 430 47.98 24.61 -33.02
C PHE A 430 49.44 25.02 -32.78
N ILE A 431 50.24 24.14 -32.16
CA ILE A 431 51.68 24.36 -31.93
C ILE A 431 52.41 24.55 -33.26
N ALA A 432 52.14 23.71 -34.26
CA ALA A 432 52.72 23.84 -35.60
C ALA A 432 52.32 25.16 -36.26
N GLY A 433 51.05 25.56 -36.17
CA GLY A 433 50.56 26.84 -36.67
C GLY A 433 51.26 28.03 -36.02
N VAL A 434 51.38 28.04 -34.70
CA VAL A 434 52.09 29.10 -33.95
C VAL A 434 53.59 29.12 -34.30
N SER A 435 54.22 27.97 -34.46
CA SER A 435 55.63 27.87 -34.85
C SER A 435 55.88 28.38 -36.27
N VAL A 436 54.99 28.07 -37.22
CA VAL A 436 55.05 28.63 -38.58
C VAL A 436 54.86 30.15 -38.57
N PHE A 437 53.91 30.65 -37.77
CA PHE A 437 53.69 32.08 -37.61
C PHE A 437 54.95 32.80 -37.09
N PHE A 438 55.60 32.27 -36.03
CA PHE A 438 56.84 32.84 -35.52
C PHE A 438 58.00 32.73 -36.52
N ALA A 439 58.10 31.63 -37.28
CA ALA A 439 59.11 31.48 -38.33
C ALA A 439 58.94 32.54 -39.44
N LEU A 440 57.69 32.80 -39.86
CA LEU A 440 57.36 33.85 -40.82
C LEU A 440 57.65 35.24 -40.25
N LEU A 441 57.34 35.49 -38.97
CA LEU A 441 57.62 36.75 -38.30
C LEU A 441 59.13 37.02 -38.21
N ILE A 442 59.92 36.00 -37.86
CA ILE A 442 61.39 36.09 -37.83
C ILE A 442 61.92 36.32 -39.24
N ALA A 443 61.43 35.58 -40.25
CA ALA A 443 61.82 35.80 -41.65
C ALA A 443 61.50 37.23 -42.11
N LEU A 444 60.37 37.79 -41.70
CA LEU A 444 60.00 39.19 -41.95
C LEU A 444 60.96 40.16 -41.27
N ILE A 445 61.28 39.97 -39.99
CA ILE A 445 62.24 40.80 -39.24
C ILE A 445 63.63 40.74 -39.88
N VAL A 446 64.07 39.54 -40.28
CA VAL A 446 65.33 39.32 -40.98
C VAL A 446 65.32 40.02 -42.34
N MET A 447 64.24 39.92 -43.12
CA MET A 447 64.09 40.65 -44.38
C MET A 447 64.17 42.16 -44.16
N ILE A 448 63.42 42.71 -43.20
CA ILE A 448 63.45 44.14 -42.84
C ILE A 448 64.86 44.57 -42.43
N ASN A 449 65.58 43.74 -41.66
CA ASN A 449 66.95 44.03 -41.25
C ASN A 449 67.96 43.94 -42.40
N ILE A 450 67.83 42.96 -43.30
CA ILE A 450 68.62 42.85 -44.53
C ILE A 450 68.37 44.09 -45.41
N GLU A 451 67.14 44.55 -45.52
CA GLU A 451 66.76 45.69 -46.33
C GLU A 451 67.24 47.02 -45.73
N LYS A 452 67.17 47.18 -44.41
CA LYS A 452 67.84 48.27 -43.67
C LYS A 452 69.35 48.26 -43.91
N LYS A 453 69.99 47.08 -43.89
CA LYS A 453 71.45 46.93 -44.14
C LYS A 453 71.80 47.23 -45.60
N LYS A 454 70.97 46.84 -46.57
CA LYS A 454 71.10 47.21 -47.99
C LYS A 454 70.93 48.73 -48.18
N ARG A 455 69.95 49.36 -47.54
CA ARG A 455 69.75 50.83 -47.59
C ARG A 455 70.92 51.59 -46.94
N LYS A 456 71.51 51.07 -45.86
CA LYS A 456 72.74 51.62 -45.25
C LYS A 456 73.94 51.52 -46.20
N ARG A 457 74.18 50.36 -46.83
CA ARG A 457 75.24 50.16 -47.83
C ARG A 457 75.03 50.97 -49.12
N ALA A 458 73.78 51.23 -49.52
CA ALA A 458 73.45 52.10 -50.64
C ALA A 458 73.71 53.59 -50.33
N ARG A 459 73.50 54.03 -49.08
CA ARG A 459 73.93 55.36 -48.61
C ARG A 459 75.45 55.50 -48.57
N GLU A 460 76.17 54.47 -48.13
CA GLU A 460 77.65 54.45 -48.15
C GLU A 460 78.22 54.48 -49.59
N ARG A 461 77.59 53.81 -50.56
CA ARG A 461 77.99 53.89 -51.98
C ARG A 461 77.68 55.24 -52.65
N ARG A 462 76.63 55.95 -52.23
CA ARG A 462 76.35 57.33 -52.71
C ARG A 462 77.38 58.35 -52.24
N ASN A 463 78.07 58.12 -51.12
CA ASN A 463 79.14 58.99 -50.64
C ASN A 463 80.50 58.79 -51.36
N ILE A 464 80.63 57.79 -52.25
CA ILE A 464 81.86 57.52 -53.01
C ILE A 464 81.84 58.20 -54.41
N HIS A 465 80.74 58.86 -54.79
CA HIS A 465 80.61 59.57 -56.08
C HIS A 465 80.69 61.11 -55.99
N MET A 466 81.19 61.66 -54.87
CA MET A 466 81.56 63.07 -54.77
C MET A 466 82.93 63.23 -54.11
N ALA A 467 84.00 63.22 -54.91
CA ALA A 467 85.30 63.80 -54.57
C ALA A 467 86.04 64.23 -55.86
N PRO A 468 86.81 65.34 -55.85
CA PRO A 468 86.94 66.27 -56.98
C PRO A 468 88.13 66.00 -57.92
N ARG A 469 88.02 66.46 -59.17
CA ARG A 469 89.12 66.53 -60.15
C ARG A 469 90.11 67.65 -59.79
N TYR A 470 91.36 67.26 -59.59
CA TYR A 470 92.55 68.07 -59.44
C TYR A 470 92.91 68.76 -60.76
N ASN A 471 93.20 70.07 -60.75
CA ASN A 471 93.83 70.75 -61.89
C ASN A 471 94.95 71.65 -61.37
N ASP A 472 96.15 71.36 -61.85
CA ASP A 472 97.40 72.05 -61.57
C ASP A 472 97.62 73.13 -62.62
N LYS A 473 97.95 74.36 -62.18
CA LYS A 473 98.86 75.28 -62.88
C LYS A 473 99.12 76.53 -62.05
N ASN A 474 100.31 76.56 -61.48
CA ASN A 474 101.35 77.56 -61.75
C ASN A 474 101.06 79.07 -61.54
N ASN A 475 101.86 79.61 -60.61
CA ASN A 475 102.75 80.76 -60.79
C ASN A 475 102.26 82.20 -60.49
N ARG A 476 102.99 82.78 -59.52
CA ARG A 476 103.71 84.06 -59.53
C ARG A 476 103.09 85.34 -58.93
N LYS A 477 103.91 85.89 -58.01
CA LYS A 477 104.14 87.31 -57.65
C LYS A 477 103.03 87.91 -56.78
N ARG A 478 103.33 88.63 -55.70
CA ARG A 478 104.53 89.35 -55.28
C ARG A 478 104.44 89.59 -53.78
#